data_AF-A0A938BM39-F1
#
_entry.id   AF-A0A938BM39-F1
#
_cell.length_a   1.000
_cell.length_b   1.000
_cell.length_c   1.000
_cell.angle_alpha   90.00
_cell.angle_beta   90.00
_cell.angle_gamma   90.00
#
_symmetry.space_group_name_H-M   'P 1'
#
loop_
_entity.id
_entity.type
_entity.pdbx_description
1 polymer ?
#
loop_
_entity_poly.entity_id
_entity_poly.type
_entity_poly.pdbx_seq_one_letter_code
_entity_poly.pdbx_strand_id
1 'polypeptide(L)'
;MKKFATPVALVLGSALGVSGPALAQVPDTLPGLENAPPFVADVVVNNAQVKNVSYRMYYMPGKMRLESLAGAPGGEKQLILSHLDQNISYVDIGGSWFKLNNNALGAEGLNYGSTAGFRTRKLGKRTVDGKLCEGYTFTSPDGSTLVESWMWGDYPIVSTVKNRMGVTTAKYLSLRPQSTPESYFYPPKGAQIQDLDAMGGAAGAMGGMGGAGAAGGMGGMSPSDLQKLLNGQ
;
A
#
# COMPACT_ATOMS: atom_id res chain seq x y z
N MET A 1 -8.08 6.19 -28.25
CA MET A 1 -8.97 5.71 -27.17
C MET A 1 -8.51 6.36 -25.87
N LYS A 2 -9.35 7.19 -25.24
CA LYS A 2 -9.01 7.85 -23.96
C LYS A 2 -9.34 6.89 -22.82
N LYS A 3 -8.33 6.34 -22.15
CA LYS A 3 -8.50 5.64 -20.88
C LYS A 3 -8.35 6.67 -19.77
N PHE A 4 -9.41 6.88 -19.00
CA PHE A 4 -9.34 7.62 -17.74
C PHE A 4 -8.72 6.70 -16.70
N ALA A 5 -7.54 7.05 -16.20
CA ALA A 5 -6.87 6.33 -15.12
C ALA A 5 -7.12 7.08 -13.82
N THR A 6 -8.00 6.54 -12.98
CA THR A 6 -8.21 7.01 -11.61
C THR A 6 -7.00 6.61 -10.77
N PRO A 7 -6.37 7.53 -10.04
CA PRO A 7 -5.19 7.24 -9.26
C PRO A 7 -5.54 6.60 -7.91
N VAL A 8 -4.64 5.74 -7.42
CA VAL A 8 -4.87 4.94 -6.23
C VAL A 8 -3.59 4.85 -5.43
N ALA A 9 -3.63 5.11 -4.12
CA ALA A 9 -2.46 5.16 -3.27
C ALA A 9 -2.68 4.44 -1.92
N LEU A 10 -1.92 3.37 -1.70
CA LEU A 10 -1.20 3.04 -0.44
C LEU A 10 -1.98 2.70 0.86
N VAL A 11 -1.83 1.47 1.36
CA VAL A 11 -2.09 1.09 2.77
C VAL A 11 -1.04 0.14 3.29
N LEU A 12 -0.22 0.51 4.28
CA LEU A 12 0.42 -0.47 5.18
C LEU A 12 0.92 0.08 6.54
N GLY A 13 0.78 1.38 6.84
CA GLY A 13 1.49 2.04 7.95
C GLY A 13 0.96 1.81 9.36
N SER A 14 -0.36 1.71 9.54
CA SER A 14 -0.98 1.87 10.87
C SER A 14 -1.25 0.56 11.62
N ALA A 15 -1.30 -0.57 10.91
CA ALA A 15 -1.73 -1.84 11.50
C ALA A 15 -0.60 -2.68 12.14
N LEU A 16 0.66 -2.26 12.02
CA LEU A 16 1.82 -3.10 12.32
C LEU A 16 2.54 -2.79 13.64
N GLY A 17 1.93 -2.04 14.58
CA GLY A 17 2.61 -1.77 15.85
C GLY A 17 3.79 -0.78 15.74
N VAL A 18 4.18 -0.38 14.53
CA VAL A 18 5.30 0.52 14.26
C VAL A 18 4.73 1.90 13.94
N SER A 19 4.67 2.77 14.95
CA SER A 19 4.29 4.18 14.78
C SER A 19 5.36 4.90 13.96
N GLY A 20 5.23 4.84 12.63
CA GLY A 20 6.04 5.61 11.72
C GLY A 20 5.49 5.56 10.29
N PRO A 21 5.72 6.60 9.47
CA PRO A 21 5.29 6.68 8.06
C PRO A 21 5.95 5.63 7.12
N ALA A 22 6.65 4.66 7.71
CA ALA A 22 7.52 3.68 7.10
C ALA A 22 6.79 2.56 6.39
N LEU A 23 5.80 2.01 7.09
CA LEU A 23 5.08 0.85 6.61
C LEU A 23 3.99 1.25 5.66
N ALA A 24 3.55 2.50 5.67
CA ALA A 24 2.67 3.02 4.63
C ALA A 24 3.21 2.65 3.25
N GLN A 25 4.53 2.60 3.03
CA GLN A 25 5.17 2.55 1.72
C GLN A 25 5.26 1.18 1.00
N VAL A 26 4.51 0.15 1.40
CA VAL A 26 4.48 -1.12 0.67
C VAL A 26 3.63 -0.97 -0.62
N PRO A 27 3.99 -1.64 -1.74
CA PRO A 27 4.00 -1.02 -3.05
C PRO A 27 2.66 -1.11 -3.78
N ASP A 28 1.69 -0.30 -3.37
CA ASP A 28 0.61 0.09 -4.29
C ASP A 28 1.15 0.98 -5.44
N THR A 29 2.41 1.39 -5.33
CA THR A 29 3.15 2.37 -6.12
C THR A 29 4.01 1.80 -7.22
N LEU A 30 3.62 0.69 -7.85
CA LEU A 30 4.41 0.22 -8.98
C LEU A 30 3.84 0.72 -10.29
N PRO A 31 4.50 1.69 -10.93
CA PRO A 31 4.38 1.89 -12.36
C PRO A 31 4.42 0.55 -13.09
N GLY A 32 3.35 0.29 -13.84
CA GLY A 32 3.21 -0.92 -14.64
C GLY A 32 2.35 -2.00 -13.99
N LEU A 33 2.04 -1.92 -12.69
CA LEU A 33 1.00 -2.79 -12.11
C LEU A 33 -0.36 -2.46 -12.74
N GLU A 34 -0.67 -1.20 -13.03
CA GLU A 34 -1.99 -0.80 -13.55
C GLU A 34 -2.39 -1.51 -14.86
N ASN A 35 -1.41 -2.04 -15.59
CA ASN A 35 -1.61 -2.78 -16.83
C ASN A 35 -1.15 -4.24 -16.73
N ALA A 36 -0.67 -4.68 -15.57
CA ALA A 36 -0.22 -6.05 -15.39
C ALA A 36 -1.43 -7.01 -15.47
N PRO A 37 -1.33 -8.15 -16.19
CA PRO A 37 -2.33 -9.20 -16.11
C PRO A 37 -2.30 -9.86 -14.72
N PRO A 38 -3.35 -10.60 -14.32
CA PRO A 38 -3.40 -11.26 -13.01
C PRO A 38 -2.20 -12.16 -12.71
N PHE A 39 -1.70 -12.09 -11.48
CA PHE A 39 -0.59 -12.93 -11.02
C PHE A 39 -0.61 -13.17 -9.52
N VAL A 40 0.20 -14.13 -9.08
CA VAL A 40 0.54 -14.39 -7.69
C VAL A 40 2.06 -14.34 -7.54
N ALA A 41 2.56 -13.68 -6.50
CA ALA A 41 3.99 -13.59 -6.21
C ALA A 41 4.26 -13.57 -4.71
N ASP A 42 5.46 -13.96 -4.31
CA ASP A 42 5.98 -13.65 -2.97
C ASP A 42 6.76 -12.33 -3.08
N VAL A 43 6.31 -11.29 -2.38
CA VAL A 43 6.88 -9.95 -2.47
C VAL A 43 7.73 -9.66 -1.25
N VAL A 44 9.01 -9.33 -1.47
CA VAL A 44 9.90 -8.86 -0.41
C VAL A 44 10.07 -7.36 -0.53
N VAL A 45 9.74 -6.66 0.55
CA VAL A 45 9.78 -5.22 0.65
C VAL A 45 10.88 -4.83 1.62
N ASN A 46 11.80 -4.00 1.16
CA ASN A 46 12.90 -3.49 1.95
C ASN A 46 12.86 -1.96 1.95
N ASN A 47 12.84 -1.37 3.14
CA ASN A 47 13.15 0.04 3.33
C ASN A 47 14.02 0.22 4.58
N ALA A 48 14.49 1.45 4.81
CA ALA A 48 15.41 1.76 5.91
C ALA A 48 14.80 1.50 7.31
N GLN A 49 13.47 1.52 7.42
CA GLN A 49 12.75 1.48 8.69
C GLN A 49 12.28 0.06 9.04
N VAL A 50 11.95 -0.74 8.03
CA VAL A 50 11.35 -2.06 8.17
C VAL A 50 12.15 -2.99 7.28
N LYS A 51 13.24 -3.51 7.85
CA LYS A 51 14.15 -4.39 7.14
C LYS A 51 13.40 -5.67 6.76
N ASN A 52 13.19 -5.86 5.45
CA ASN A 52 12.70 -7.10 4.82
C ASN A 52 11.36 -7.62 5.36
N VAL A 53 10.25 -6.98 4.98
CA VAL A 53 8.92 -7.59 5.16
C VAL A 53 8.56 -8.42 3.94
N SER A 54 8.01 -9.60 4.15
CA SER A 54 7.63 -10.51 3.07
C SER A 54 6.13 -10.75 3.07
N TYR A 55 5.52 -10.68 1.89
CA TYR A 55 4.09 -10.91 1.67
C TYR A 55 3.89 -11.96 0.59
N ARG A 56 2.78 -12.68 0.65
CA ARG A 56 2.19 -13.28 -0.55
C ARG A 56 1.20 -12.31 -1.15
N MET A 57 1.43 -11.94 -2.39
CA MET A 57 0.59 -11.03 -3.16
C MET A 57 -0.25 -11.81 -4.16
N TYR A 58 -1.53 -11.47 -4.21
CA TYR A 58 -2.43 -11.82 -5.31
C TYR A 58 -2.85 -10.52 -5.95
N TYR A 59 -2.69 -10.44 -7.27
CA TYR A 59 -3.01 -9.24 -8.03
C TYR A 59 -4.03 -9.55 -9.11
N MET A 60 -5.00 -8.66 -9.25
CA MET A 60 -5.82 -8.49 -10.43
C MET A 60 -5.90 -7.01 -10.78
N PRO A 61 -6.15 -6.62 -12.04
CA PRO A 61 -6.39 -5.23 -12.38
C PRO A 61 -7.41 -4.58 -11.44
N GLY A 62 -6.97 -3.55 -10.72
CA GLY A 62 -7.79 -2.82 -9.76
C GLY A 62 -7.92 -3.45 -8.36
N LYS A 63 -7.38 -4.65 -8.10
CA LYS A 63 -7.51 -5.33 -6.80
C LYS A 63 -6.22 -6.01 -6.37
N MET A 64 -5.90 -5.92 -5.09
CA MET A 64 -4.72 -6.53 -4.52
C MET A 64 -5.06 -7.19 -3.18
N ARG A 65 -4.44 -8.33 -2.93
CA ARG A 65 -4.43 -9.02 -1.63
C ARG A 65 -3.00 -9.23 -1.19
N LEU A 66 -2.64 -8.80 0.02
CA LEU A 66 -1.36 -9.06 0.65
C LEU A 66 -1.58 -9.88 1.92
N GLU A 67 -0.93 -11.03 1.99
CA GLU A 67 -0.87 -11.88 3.18
C GLU A 67 0.54 -11.81 3.74
N SER A 68 0.70 -11.38 5.00
CA SER A 68 2.02 -11.43 5.65
C SER A 68 2.53 -12.87 5.69
N LEU A 69 3.77 -13.10 5.24
CA LEU A 69 4.43 -14.38 5.42
C LEU A 69 4.99 -14.49 6.85
N ALA A 70 5.17 -15.72 7.35
CA ALA A 70 5.72 -15.97 8.69
C ALA A 70 7.04 -15.21 8.89
N GLY A 71 7.18 -14.53 10.04
CA GLY A 71 8.34 -13.68 10.34
C GLY A 71 8.13 -12.18 10.07
N ALA A 72 6.93 -11.74 9.69
CA ALA A 72 6.58 -10.33 9.70
C ALA A 72 6.72 -9.74 11.13
N PRO A 73 7.18 -8.48 11.28
CA PRO A 73 7.26 -7.81 12.57
C PRO A 73 5.91 -7.86 13.29
N GLY A 74 5.88 -8.38 14.51
CA GLY A 74 4.64 -8.55 15.30
C GLY A 74 4.08 -9.97 15.34
N GLY A 75 4.54 -10.90 14.49
CA GLY A 75 4.20 -12.33 14.56
C GLY A 75 2.75 -12.70 14.23
N GLU A 76 1.84 -11.73 14.21
CA GLU A 76 0.45 -11.92 13.82
C GLU A 76 0.30 -11.95 12.30
N LYS A 77 -0.60 -12.82 11.83
CA LYS A 77 -0.97 -12.90 10.43
C LYS A 77 -1.80 -11.66 10.08
N GLN A 78 -1.25 -10.80 9.24
CA GLN A 78 -1.94 -9.66 8.67
C GLN A 78 -2.46 -9.99 7.28
N LEU A 79 -3.67 -9.53 6.98
CA LEU A 79 -4.28 -9.61 5.65
C LEU A 79 -4.76 -8.23 5.23
N ILE A 80 -4.36 -7.81 4.03
CA ILE A 80 -4.73 -6.52 3.45
C ILE A 80 -5.38 -6.77 2.10
N LEU A 81 -6.55 -6.17 1.90
CA LEU A 81 -7.34 -6.25 0.69
C LEU A 81 -7.56 -4.85 0.14
N SER A 82 -6.88 -4.50 -0.93
CA SER A 82 -6.98 -3.18 -1.55
C SER A 82 -7.86 -3.26 -2.80
N HIS A 83 -8.92 -2.45 -2.84
CA HIS A 83 -9.70 -2.18 -4.06
C HIS A 83 -9.21 -0.85 -4.60
N LEU A 84 -8.26 -0.96 -5.51
CA LEU A 84 -7.54 0.18 -6.02
C LEU A 84 -8.49 1.09 -6.79
N ASP A 85 -9.29 0.53 -7.68
CA ASP A 85 -10.32 1.24 -8.45
C ASP A 85 -11.33 2.06 -7.61
N GLN A 86 -11.60 1.60 -6.38
CA GLN A 86 -12.53 2.22 -5.44
C GLN A 86 -11.84 3.09 -4.39
N ASN A 87 -10.51 3.09 -4.36
CA ASN A 87 -9.69 3.78 -3.39
C ASN A 87 -10.05 3.43 -1.93
N ILE A 88 -10.33 2.15 -1.69
CA ILE A 88 -10.58 1.60 -0.35
C ILE A 88 -9.64 0.43 -0.09
N SER A 89 -9.35 0.21 1.19
CA SER A 89 -8.70 -1.02 1.63
C SER A 89 -9.37 -1.56 2.88
N TYR A 90 -9.29 -2.87 3.02
CA TYR A 90 -9.67 -3.60 4.23
C TYR A 90 -8.43 -4.21 4.85
N VAL A 91 -8.26 -4.04 6.15
CA VAL A 91 -7.15 -4.61 6.91
C VAL A 91 -7.70 -5.49 8.01
N ASP A 92 -7.21 -6.73 8.06
CA ASP A 92 -7.45 -7.67 9.14
C ASP A 92 -6.31 -7.59 10.16
N ILE A 93 -6.66 -7.31 11.41
CA ILE A 93 -5.75 -7.32 12.56
C ILE A 93 -6.39 -8.25 13.60
N GLY A 94 -5.79 -9.42 13.79
CA GLY A 94 -6.27 -10.38 14.79
C GLY A 94 -7.72 -10.84 14.60
N GLY A 95 -8.25 -10.85 13.37
CA GLY A 95 -9.63 -11.22 13.05
C GLY A 95 -10.61 -10.05 13.02
N SER A 96 -10.18 -8.84 13.40
CA SER A 96 -10.97 -7.62 13.31
C SER A 96 -10.71 -6.90 12.00
N TRP A 97 -11.77 -6.55 11.28
CA TRP A 97 -11.67 -5.91 9.97
C TRP A 97 -11.88 -4.42 10.06
N PHE A 98 -10.97 -3.67 9.46
CA PHE A 98 -11.03 -2.22 9.37
C PHE A 98 -11.11 -1.81 7.91
N LYS A 99 -12.09 -0.95 7.59
CA LYS A 99 -12.18 -0.30 6.29
C LYS A 99 -11.54 1.08 6.37
N LEU A 100 -10.73 1.38 5.37
CA LEU A 100 -9.98 2.60 5.22
C LEU A 100 -10.28 3.19 3.85
N ASN A 101 -10.55 4.50 3.78
CA ASN A 101 -10.37 5.23 2.54
C ASN A 101 -8.89 5.54 2.37
N ASN A 102 -8.35 5.13 1.23
CA ASN A 102 -6.94 5.29 0.93
C ASN A 102 -6.54 6.78 0.84
N ASN A 103 -7.50 7.71 0.63
CA ASN A 103 -7.27 9.17 0.67
C ASN A 103 -7.14 9.73 2.09
N ALA A 104 -7.81 9.15 3.09
CA ALA A 104 -7.89 9.69 4.45
C ALA A 104 -6.57 9.53 5.21
N LEU A 105 -5.65 8.70 4.71
CA LEU A 105 -4.37 8.40 5.35
C LEU A 105 -3.30 9.48 5.14
N GLY A 106 -3.65 10.64 4.59
CA GLY A 106 -2.88 11.87 4.75
C GLY A 106 -1.46 11.88 4.17
N ALA A 107 -1.11 10.93 3.28
CA ALA A 107 0.13 11.02 2.53
C ALA A 107 0.01 12.15 1.51
N GLU A 108 0.46 13.35 1.89
CA GLU A 108 0.54 14.53 1.04
C GLU A 108 0.92 14.16 -0.40
N GLY A 109 -0.05 14.32 -1.31
CA GLY A 109 0.19 14.58 -2.74
C GLY A 109 0.69 13.43 -3.61
N LEU A 110 0.79 12.20 -3.10
CA LEU A 110 1.34 11.12 -3.91
C LEU A 110 0.24 10.15 -4.34
N ASN A 111 -0.25 10.41 -5.56
CA ASN A 111 -1.16 9.57 -6.33
C ASN A 111 -0.45 8.28 -6.77
N TYR A 112 -0.32 7.39 -5.81
CA TYR A 112 0.69 6.35 -5.73
C TYR A 112 0.26 5.01 -6.35
N GLY A 113 -0.21 5.09 -7.59
CA GLY A 113 -0.67 3.97 -8.41
C GLY A 113 -1.09 4.42 -9.82
N SER A 114 -0.92 5.72 -10.09
CA SER A 114 -1.00 6.25 -11.43
C SER A 114 0.28 6.98 -11.73
N THR A 115 0.98 6.52 -12.76
CA THR A 115 2.04 7.30 -13.39
C THR A 115 1.49 8.40 -14.30
N ALA A 116 0.18 8.70 -14.24
CA ALA A 116 -0.38 9.83 -14.94
C ALA A 116 0.35 11.12 -14.53
N GLY A 117 0.92 11.79 -15.51
CA GLY A 117 1.74 13.00 -15.30
C GLY A 117 3.20 12.73 -14.96
N PHE A 118 3.60 11.50 -14.62
CA PHE A 118 5.00 11.16 -14.44
C PHE A 118 5.72 11.16 -15.79
N ARG A 119 6.92 11.72 -15.81
CA ARG A 119 7.82 11.58 -16.95
C ARG A 119 8.36 10.16 -16.96
N THR A 120 8.14 9.45 -18.06
CA THR A 120 8.60 8.07 -18.23
C THR A 120 9.83 8.04 -19.12
N ARG A 121 10.85 7.27 -18.74
CA ARG A 121 12.06 7.03 -19.53
C ARG A 121 12.41 5.55 -19.50
N LYS A 122 12.66 4.97 -20.68
CA LYS A 122 13.16 3.60 -20.82
C LYS A 122 14.65 3.52 -20.45
N LEU A 123 15.02 2.57 -19.62
CA LEU A 123 16.39 2.30 -19.19
C LEU A 123 17.12 1.28 -20.07
N GLY A 124 16.38 0.51 -20.86
CA GLY A 124 16.92 -0.57 -21.68
C GLY A 124 16.56 -1.94 -21.12
N LYS A 125 17.31 -2.98 -21.51
CA LYS A 125 17.06 -4.36 -21.10
C LYS A 125 18.19 -4.85 -20.20
N ARG A 126 17.86 -5.64 -19.17
CA ARG A 126 18.84 -6.35 -18.34
C ARG A 126 18.25 -7.64 -17.79
N THR A 127 19.10 -8.59 -17.44
CA THR A 127 18.67 -9.79 -16.74
C THR A 127 18.51 -9.50 -15.25
N VAL A 128 17.34 -9.78 -14.69
CA VAL A 128 17.03 -9.69 -13.25
C VAL A 128 16.45 -11.03 -12.81
N ASP A 129 17.08 -11.67 -11.82
CA ASP A 129 16.67 -12.99 -11.30
C ASP A 129 16.40 -14.03 -12.42
N GLY A 130 17.33 -14.09 -13.39
CA GLY A 130 17.27 -15.00 -14.55
C GLY A 130 16.27 -14.62 -15.64
N LYS A 131 15.54 -13.50 -15.51
CA LYS A 131 14.55 -13.03 -16.50
C LYS A 131 15.09 -11.83 -17.26
N LEU A 132 14.98 -11.87 -18.59
CA LEU A 132 15.26 -10.70 -19.41
C LEU A 132 14.14 -9.66 -19.21
N CYS A 133 14.47 -8.59 -18.51
CA CYS A 133 13.55 -7.53 -18.13
C CYS A 133 13.79 -6.26 -18.95
N GLU A 134 12.73 -5.48 -19.15
CA GLU A 134 12.82 -4.11 -19.63
C GLU A 134 12.68 -3.13 -18.46
N GLY A 135 13.61 -2.18 -18.37
CA GLY A 135 13.68 -1.22 -17.29
C GLY A 135 13.05 0.11 -17.67
N TYR A 136 12.37 0.73 -16.72
CA TYR A 136 11.74 2.04 -16.85
C TYR A 136 11.98 2.89 -15.61
N THR A 137 12.10 4.20 -15.79
CA THR A 137 12.04 5.19 -14.72
C THR A 137 10.84 6.10 -14.89
N PHE A 138 10.19 6.41 -13.78
CA PHE A 138 9.05 7.30 -13.69
C PHE A 138 9.39 8.40 -12.69
N THR A 139 9.38 9.65 -13.14
CA THR A 139 9.69 10.79 -12.28
C THR A 139 8.44 11.64 -12.12
N SER A 140 8.09 11.96 -10.86
CA SER A 140 6.94 12.82 -10.57
C SER A 140 7.12 14.21 -11.21
N PRO A 141 6.03 14.95 -11.48
CA PRO A 141 6.11 16.27 -12.11
C PRO A 141 7.04 17.26 -11.39
N ASP A 142 7.08 17.20 -10.06
CA ASP A 142 7.91 18.02 -9.18
C ASP A 142 9.33 17.45 -8.96
N GLY A 143 9.63 16.26 -9.53
CA GLY A 143 10.91 15.57 -9.37
C GLY A 143 11.16 14.97 -7.98
N SER A 144 10.21 15.09 -7.04
CA SER A 144 10.38 14.64 -5.65
C SER A 144 10.37 13.11 -5.49
N THR A 145 9.77 12.41 -6.45
CA THR A 145 9.66 10.95 -6.47
C THR A 145 10.23 10.41 -7.76
N LEU A 146 11.13 9.43 -7.63
CA LEU A 146 11.65 8.63 -8.71
C LEU A 146 11.31 7.17 -8.45
N VAL A 147 10.68 6.53 -9.44
CA VAL A 147 10.43 5.09 -9.41
C VAL A 147 11.21 4.43 -10.53
N GLU A 148 11.98 3.41 -10.23
CA GLU A 148 12.62 2.52 -11.19
C GLU A 148 11.92 1.17 -11.16
N SER A 149 11.51 0.62 -12.31
CA SER A 149 10.83 -0.67 -12.40
C SER A 149 11.44 -1.54 -13.49
N TRP A 150 11.65 -2.82 -13.21
CA TRP A 150 12.14 -3.83 -14.13
C TRP A 150 11.06 -4.87 -14.37
N MET A 151 10.60 -4.94 -15.61
CA MET A 151 9.43 -5.70 -16.03
C MET A 151 9.82 -6.90 -16.89
N TRP A 152 9.35 -8.09 -16.57
CA TRP A 152 9.41 -9.27 -17.44
C TRP A 152 8.09 -9.39 -18.21
N GLY A 153 8.09 -8.93 -19.46
CA GLY A 153 6.82 -8.68 -20.17
C GLY A 153 6.03 -7.61 -19.43
N ASP A 154 4.78 -7.92 -19.05
CA ASP A 154 3.90 -7.03 -18.31
C ASP A 154 3.96 -7.25 -16.78
N TYR A 155 4.89 -8.06 -16.29
CA TYR A 155 5.00 -8.41 -14.87
C TYR A 155 6.16 -7.68 -14.18
N PRO A 156 5.93 -7.02 -13.02
CA PRO A 156 7.02 -6.43 -12.26
C PRO A 156 7.90 -7.54 -11.64
N ILE A 157 9.22 -7.41 -11.76
CA ILE A 157 10.20 -8.29 -11.10
C ILE A 157 10.86 -7.56 -9.93
N VAL A 158 11.28 -6.31 -10.15
CA VAL A 158 11.82 -5.44 -9.09
C VAL A 158 11.37 -4.03 -9.36
N SER A 159 10.97 -3.33 -8.29
CA SER A 159 10.71 -1.91 -8.35
C SER A 159 11.28 -1.19 -7.14
N THR A 160 11.81 0.00 -7.38
CA THR A 160 12.48 0.83 -6.40
C THR A 160 11.88 2.22 -6.44
N VAL A 161 11.32 2.66 -5.31
CA VAL A 161 10.81 4.02 -5.11
C VAL A 161 11.83 4.80 -4.29
N LYS A 162 12.23 5.98 -4.77
CA LYS A 162 13.07 6.95 -4.07
C LYS A 162 12.32 8.25 -3.94
N ASN A 163 12.18 8.74 -2.71
CA ASN A 163 11.53 10.02 -2.40
C ASN A 163 12.18 10.69 -1.18
N ARG A 164 11.56 11.77 -0.68
CA ARG A 164 12.04 12.49 0.53
C ARG A 164 12.11 11.61 1.79
N MET A 165 11.36 10.52 1.84
CA MET A 165 11.31 9.61 2.99
C MET A 165 12.36 8.48 2.92
N GLY A 166 13.03 8.30 1.78
CA GLY A 166 14.09 7.33 1.60
C GLY A 166 13.93 6.49 0.35
N VAL A 167 14.46 5.26 0.42
CA VAL A 167 14.39 4.28 -0.64
C VAL A 167 13.62 3.06 -0.16
N THR A 168 12.64 2.66 -0.94
CA THR A 168 11.85 1.43 -0.75
C THR A 168 11.99 0.56 -1.99
N THR A 169 12.35 -0.70 -1.80
CA THR A 169 12.48 -1.69 -2.89
C THR A 169 11.49 -2.82 -2.67
N ALA A 170 10.74 -3.17 -3.71
CA ALA A 170 9.87 -4.35 -3.77
C ALA A 170 10.42 -5.34 -4.79
N LYS A 171 10.60 -6.60 -4.38
CA LYS A 171 11.04 -7.70 -5.24
C LYS A 171 9.95 -8.76 -5.34
N TYR A 172 9.60 -9.17 -6.56
CA TYR A 172 8.52 -10.09 -6.88
C TYR A 172 9.12 -11.47 -7.15
N LEU A 173 9.27 -12.24 -6.08
CA LEU A 173 9.80 -13.59 -6.12
C LEU A 173 8.71 -14.57 -6.53
N SER A 174 9.10 -15.68 -7.16
CA SER A 174 8.19 -16.78 -7.51
C SER A 174 6.92 -16.33 -8.25
N LEU A 175 7.03 -15.28 -9.07
CA LEU A 175 5.90 -14.72 -9.81
C LEU A 175 5.31 -15.76 -10.78
N ARG A 176 3.99 -15.92 -10.72
CA ARG A 176 3.23 -16.85 -11.56
C ARG A 176 2.01 -16.14 -12.15
N PRO A 177 1.87 -16.10 -13.49
CA PRO A 177 0.62 -15.72 -14.16
C PRO A 177 -0.52 -16.61 -13.67
N GLN A 178 -1.48 -16.03 -12.96
CA GLN A 178 -2.56 -16.78 -12.35
C GLN A 178 -3.70 -15.81 -11.98
N SER A 179 -4.92 -16.14 -12.40
CA SER A 179 -6.11 -15.45 -11.91
C SER A 179 -6.48 -15.94 -10.51
N THR A 180 -6.98 -15.04 -9.68
CA THR A 180 -7.44 -15.34 -8.32
C THR A 180 -8.96 -15.10 -8.26
N PRO A 181 -9.76 -15.98 -7.64
CA PRO A 181 -11.19 -15.75 -7.51
C PRO A 181 -11.49 -14.40 -6.88
N GLU A 182 -12.51 -13.70 -7.40
CA GLU A 182 -12.85 -12.35 -6.95
C GLU A 182 -13.14 -12.28 -5.44
N SER A 183 -13.70 -13.34 -4.86
CA SER A 183 -13.97 -13.45 -3.41
C SER A 183 -12.73 -13.31 -2.53
N TYR A 184 -11.51 -13.57 -3.04
CA TYR A 184 -10.27 -13.40 -2.26
C TYR A 184 -9.99 -11.93 -1.92
N PHE A 185 -10.55 -11.00 -2.67
CA PHE A 185 -10.33 -9.57 -2.49
C PHE A 185 -11.36 -8.91 -1.56
N TYR A 186 -12.27 -9.68 -0.95
CA TYR A 186 -13.26 -9.16 0.00
C TYR A 186 -13.06 -9.77 1.39
N PRO A 187 -13.41 -9.03 2.46
CA PRO A 187 -13.52 -9.61 3.79
C PRO A 187 -14.44 -10.84 3.77
N PRO A 188 -14.19 -11.85 4.62
CA PRO A 188 -15.03 -13.05 4.66
C PRO A 188 -16.48 -12.68 4.99
N LYS A 189 -17.43 -13.46 4.47
CA LYS A 189 -18.85 -13.23 4.70
C LYS A 189 -19.14 -13.20 6.21
N GLY A 190 -19.80 -12.13 6.65
CA GLY A 190 -20.14 -11.93 8.07
C GLY A 190 -19.04 -11.26 8.90
N ALA A 191 -17.91 -10.88 8.30
CA ALA A 191 -16.91 -10.05 8.98
C ALA A 191 -17.55 -8.77 9.52
N GLN A 192 -17.26 -8.42 10.77
CA GLN A 192 -17.58 -7.12 11.33
C GLN A 192 -16.53 -6.12 10.85
N ILE A 193 -16.95 -5.17 10.03
CA ILE A 193 -16.07 -4.16 9.43
C ILE A 193 -16.28 -2.85 10.18
N GLN A 194 -15.22 -2.35 10.80
CA GLN A 194 -15.17 -1.03 11.42
C GLN A 194 -14.71 -0.01 10.38
N ASP A 195 -15.53 0.99 10.09
CA ASP A 195 -15.17 2.06 9.16
C ASP A 195 -14.43 3.17 9.91
N LEU A 196 -13.12 3.27 9.68
CA LEU A 196 -12.27 4.22 10.40
C LEU A 196 -12.47 5.67 9.96
N ASP A 197 -12.97 5.90 8.74
CA ASP A 197 -13.25 7.26 8.26
C ASP A 197 -14.42 7.88 9.05
N ALA A 198 -15.41 7.06 9.38
CA ALA A 198 -16.55 7.47 10.20
C ALA A 198 -16.12 7.86 11.62
N MET A 199 -15.10 7.20 12.17
CA MET A 199 -14.58 7.48 13.51
C MET A 199 -13.80 8.81 13.56
N GLY A 200 -13.01 9.11 12.52
CA GLY A 200 -12.28 10.38 12.43
C GLY A 200 -13.19 11.61 12.32
N GLY A 201 -14.30 11.49 11.58
CA GLY A 201 -15.31 12.55 11.47
C GLY A 201 -16.02 12.86 12.79
N ALA A 202 -16.30 11.84 13.60
CA ALA A 202 -16.97 12.01 14.89
C ALA A 202 -16.06 12.66 15.95
N ALA A 203 -14.77 12.31 15.96
CA ALA A 203 -13.78 12.93 16.85
C ALA A 203 -13.55 14.42 16.53
N GLY A 204 -13.53 14.77 15.23
CA GLY A 204 -13.43 16.17 14.79
C GLY A 204 -14.65 17.02 15.15
N ALA A 205 -15.85 16.43 15.13
CA ALA A 205 -17.10 17.14 15.46
C ALA A 205 -17.25 17.43 16.96
N MET A 206 -16.77 16.54 17.84
CA MET A 206 -16.82 16.77 19.30
C MET A 206 -15.75 17.74 19.81
N GLY A 207 -14.60 17.85 19.12
CA GLY A 207 -13.55 18.84 19.46
C GLY A 207 -13.91 20.29 19.10
N GLY A 208 -14.91 20.50 18.25
CA GLY A 208 -15.32 21.84 17.78
C GLY A 208 -16.22 22.63 18.73
N MET A 209 -16.70 22.04 19.84
CA MET A 209 -17.61 22.70 20.79
C MET A 209 -16.94 23.20 22.08
N GLY A 210 -15.64 23.00 22.25
CA GLY A 210 -14.93 23.41 23.47
C GLY A 210 -13.53 23.93 23.21
N GLY A 211 -13.40 25.25 23.04
CA GLY A 211 -12.13 25.95 23.23
C GLY A 211 -11.33 26.22 21.97
N ALA A 212 -11.42 27.46 21.49
CA ALA A 212 -10.39 28.04 20.64
C ALA A 212 -9.07 28.09 21.44
N GLY A 213 -8.19 27.11 21.26
CA GLY A 213 -6.83 27.18 21.81
C GLY A 213 -6.11 25.85 22.02
N ALA A 214 -5.86 25.08 20.95
CA ALA A 214 -4.69 24.18 20.83
C ALA A 214 -4.80 23.34 19.54
N ALA A 215 -4.45 23.93 18.40
CA ALA A 215 -4.22 23.15 17.18
C ALA A 215 -2.77 22.65 17.21
N GLY A 216 -2.57 21.41 17.69
CA GLY A 216 -1.27 20.74 17.63
C GLY A 216 -1.24 19.42 18.38
N GLY A 217 -1.33 18.31 17.64
CA GLY A 217 -0.90 17.00 18.15
C GLY A 217 -1.94 15.91 18.16
N MET A 218 -2.26 15.32 17.00
CA MET A 218 -2.78 13.94 16.95
C MET A 218 -1.94 13.01 16.06
N GLY A 219 -0.78 13.46 15.57
CA GLY A 219 0.11 12.66 14.72
C GLY A 219 0.95 11.59 15.45
N GLY A 220 0.58 11.17 16.67
CA GLY A 220 1.49 10.42 17.55
C GLY A 220 0.88 9.32 18.42
N MET A 221 -0.37 8.88 18.20
CA MET A 221 -0.91 7.76 18.97
C MET A 221 -0.19 6.46 18.57
N SER A 222 0.38 5.78 19.56
CA SER A 222 0.98 4.47 19.36
C SER A 222 -0.12 3.41 19.17
N PRO A 223 0.17 2.26 18.53
CA PRO A 223 -0.81 1.18 18.37
C PRO A 223 -1.33 0.64 19.71
N SER A 224 -0.53 0.69 20.77
CA SER A 224 -1.01 0.40 22.13
C SER A 224 -2.01 1.44 22.65
N ASP A 225 -1.90 2.71 22.24
CA ASP A 225 -2.85 3.74 22.63
C ASP A 225 -4.16 3.61 21.85
N LEU A 226 -4.07 3.23 20.56
CA LEU A 226 -5.25 2.89 19.76
C LEU A 226 -5.97 1.65 20.35
N GLN A 227 -5.22 0.62 20.74
CA GLN A 227 -5.77 -0.58 21.37
C GLN A 227 -6.43 -0.27 22.72
N LYS A 228 -5.82 0.60 23.55
CA LYS A 228 -6.41 1.07 24.82
C LYS A 228 -7.69 1.85 24.58
N LEU A 229 -7.68 2.77 23.62
CA LEU A 229 -8.85 3.56 23.23
C LEU A 229 -10.01 2.67 22.77
N LEU A 230 -9.73 1.65 21.95
CA LEU A 230 -10.71 0.68 21.48
C LEU A 230 -11.24 -0.23 22.60
N ASN A 231 -10.40 -0.50 23.61
CA ASN A 231 -10.78 -1.28 24.79
C ASN A 231 -11.42 -0.44 25.91
N GLY A 232 -11.62 0.87 25.70
CA GLY A 232 -12.17 1.79 26.71
C GLY A 232 -11.27 1.98 27.95
N GLN A 233 -9.96 1.87 27.78
CA GLN A 233 -8.93 2.02 28.81
C GLN A 233 -8.15 3.33 28.69
#